data_AF-A0A1A8K4F4-F1
#
_entry.id   AF-A0A1A8K4F4-F1
#
_cell.length_a   1.000
_cell.length_b   1.000
_cell.length_c   1.000
_cell.angle_alpha   90.00
_cell.angle_beta   90.00
_cell.angle_gamma   90.00
#
_symmetry.space_group_name_H-M   'P 1'
#
loop_
_entity.id
_entity.type
_entity.pdbx_description
1 polymer ?
#
loop_
_entity_poly.entity_id
_entity_poly.type
_entity_poly.pdbx_seq_one_letter_code
_entity_poly.pdbx_strand_id
1 'polypeptide(L)'
;MDLLPDLWREDYWLPPGVTWGDMEQLVDTERPQPHDLLMALPLALGFVALRYAFERFLAPPMGRCLGVKNTVHVTAAPSLQLESFYTQRSKQPTQREIIHLMLACGKTQRQIETWFRRRRNQDRPSRTKKFAEAAWRFFFYLAAFMAGLACLVDRPWFWDHRECWRRYPVQPMERAHFWYYMLELGFYGSLLLRISVDIKRKDFKEQVIHHLATIFLLSFSYCANYIRIGTLVMLLHDSSDILLE
;
A
#
# COMPACT_ATOMS: atom_id res chain seq x y z
N MET A 1 13.24 24.15 3.50
CA MET A 1 12.15 24.23 2.52
C MET A 1 12.67 24.55 1.11
N ASP A 2 13.98 24.43 0.89
CA ASP A 2 14.69 25.00 -0.26
C ASP A 2 14.62 24.12 -1.52
N LEU A 3 14.03 22.93 -1.42
CA LEU A 3 13.93 21.98 -2.53
C LEU A 3 12.85 22.37 -3.56
N LEU A 4 11.83 23.15 -3.19
CA LEU A 4 10.74 23.63 -4.06
C LEU A 4 10.16 24.97 -3.55
N PRO A 5 10.87 26.11 -3.73
CA PRO A 5 10.50 27.39 -3.11
C PRO A 5 9.12 27.91 -3.55
N ASP A 6 8.73 27.69 -4.80
CA ASP A 6 7.43 28.12 -5.31
C ASP A 6 6.25 27.33 -4.72
N LEU A 7 6.47 26.05 -4.40
CA LEU A 7 5.45 25.20 -3.78
C LEU A 7 5.25 25.58 -2.32
N TRP A 8 6.32 25.91 -1.59
CA TRP A 8 6.29 26.24 -0.17
C TRP A 8 6.01 27.73 0.11
N ARG A 9 5.38 28.46 -0.81
CA ARG A 9 4.93 29.83 -0.53
C ARG A 9 3.95 29.85 0.65
N GLU A 10 4.22 30.73 1.60
CA GLU A 10 3.48 30.88 2.85
C GLU A 10 1.98 31.12 2.62
N ASP A 11 1.66 31.98 1.64
CA ASP A 11 0.29 32.37 1.27
C ASP A 11 -0.64 31.20 0.92
N TYR A 12 -0.10 30.05 0.49
CA TYR A 12 -0.90 28.90 0.09
C TYR A 12 -1.29 27.99 1.26
N TRP A 13 -0.48 27.97 2.33
CA TRP A 13 -0.56 26.92 3.35
C TRP A 13 -0.71 27.45 4.77
N LEU A 14 -0.34 28.71 4.99
CA LEU A 14 -0.37 29.37 6.29
C LEU A 14 -1.50 30.40 6.36
N PRO A 15 -2.04 30.68 7.56
CA PRO A 15 -2.98 31.77 7.76
C PRO A 15 -2.34 33.13 7.43
N PRO A 16 -3.13 34.15 7.08
CA PRO A 16 -2.61 35.48 6.79
C PRO A 16 -1.78 36.04 7.96
N GLY A 17 -0.58 36.54 7.64
CA GLY A 17 0.32 37.13 8.63
C GLY A 17 1.19 36.13 9.40
N VAL A 18 1.22 34.86 9.00
CA VAL A 18 2.09 33.83 9.56
C VAL A 18 3.07 33.32 8.51
N THR A 19 4.32 33.11 8.94
CA THR A 19 5.44 32.68 8.12
C THR A 19 5.95 31.31 8.55
N TRP A 20 6.73 30.63 7.71
CA TRP A 20 7.37 29.37 8.14
C TRP A 20 8.41 29.61 9.25
N GLY A 21 8.96 30.82 9.33
CA GLY A 21 9.87 31.25 10.40
C GLY A 21 9.22 31.23 11.78
N ASP A 22 7.90 31.41 11.87
CA ASP A 22 7.19 31.34 13.16
C ASP A 22 7.26 29.94 13.79
N MET A 23 7.47 28.90 12.99
CA MET A 23 7.69 27.54 13.49
C MET A 23 9.06 27.36 14.17
N GLU A 24 10.04 28.24 13.93
CA GLU A 24 11.36 28.19 14.59
C GLU A 24 11.28 28.47 16.09
N GLN A 25 10.12 28.95 16.57
CA GLN A 25 9.83 29.10 17.99
C GLN A 25 9.69 27.76 18.72
N LEU A 26 9.43 26.66 17.98
CA LEU A 26 9.38 25.31 18.53
C LEU A 26 10.80 24.77 18.74
N VAL A 27 10.97 23.97 19.79
CA VAL A 27 12.20 23.19 19.97
C VAL A 27 12.34 22.25 18.77
N ASP A 28 13.56 22.10 18.23
CA ASP A 28 13.79 21.28 17.02
C ASP A 28 13.22 19.85 17.14
N THR A 29 13.21 19.24 18.32
CA THR A 29 12.64 17.90 18.57
C THR A 29 11.12 17.83 18.48
N GLU A 30 10.44 18.97 18.58
CA GLU A 30 8.98 19.10 18.52
C GLU A 30 8.51 19.68 17.19
N ARG A 31 9.45 20.08 16.32
CA ARG A 31 9.17 20.65 15.00
C ARG A 31 9.32 19.56 13.93
N PRO A 32 8.30 19.29 13.12
CA PRO A 32 8.44 18.41 11.96
C PRO A 32 9.47 18.98 10.97
N GLN A 33 10.48 18.20 10.61
CA GLN A 33 11.49 18.60 9.63
C GLN A 33 11.42 17.70 8.39
N PRO A 34 11.56 18.24 7.16
CA PRO A 34 11.46 17.42 5.95
C PRO A 34 12.46 16.26 5.88
N HIS A 35 13.60 16.36 6.56
CA HIS A 35 14.59 15.29 6.59
C HIS A 35 14.15 14.09 7.45
N ASP A 36 13.20 14.27 8.37
CA ASP A 36 12.64 13.18 9.17
C ASP A 36 11.99 12.13 8.28
N LEU A 37 11.43 12.55 7.14
CA LEU A 37 10.80 11.65 6.17
C LEU A 37 11.79 10.62 5.60
N LEU A 38 13.11 10.88 5.66
CA LEU A 38 14.12 9.89 5.28
C LEU A 38 14.11 8.67 6.19
N MET A 39 13.59 8.78 7.42
CA MET A 39 13.38 7.67 8.34
C MET A 39 12.36 6.65 7.81
N ALA A 40 11.43 7.07 6.94
CA ALA A 40 10.48 6.16 6.31
C ALA A 40 11.16 5.15 5.37
N LEU A 41 12.33 5.46 4.79
CA LEU A 41 13.05 4.56 3.89
C LEU A 41 13.56 3.29 4.60
N PRO A 42 14.36 3.36 5.68
CA PRO A 42 14.76 2.17 6.42
C PRO A 42 13.56 1.46 7.04
N LEU A 43 12.52 2.18 7.48
CA LEU A 43 11.28 1.57 7.97
C LEU A 43 10.57 0.76 6.87
N ALA A 44 10.47 1.29 5.65
CA ALA A 44 9.89 0.58 4.52
C ALA A 44 10.62 -0.73 4.21
N LEU A 45 11.95 -0.72 4.23
CA LEU A 45 12.77 -1.93 4.07
C LEU A 45 12.54 -2.91 5.24
N GLY A 46 12.45 -2.39 6.47
CA GLY A 46 12.10 -3.18 7.66
C GLY A 46 10.75 -3.87 7.52
N PHE A 47 9.73 -3.16 7.04
CA PHE A 47 8.41 -3.73 6.78
C PHE A 47 8.42 -4.76 5.65
N VAL A 48 9.23 -4.58 4.60
CA VAL A 48 9.40 -5.61 3.56
C VAL A 48 9.98 -6.89 4.18
N ALA A 49 10.99 -6.77 5.05
CA ALA A 49 11.59 -7.92 5.73
C ALA A 49 10.60 -8.58 6.72
N LEU A 50 9.87 -7.78 7.49
CA LEU A 50 8.86 -8.26 8.45
C LEU A 50 7.72 -8.97 7.73
N ARG A 51 7.25 -8.42 6.61
CA ARG A 51 6.26 -9.05 5.75
C ARG A 51 6.74 -10.39 5.22
N TYR A 52 8.00 -10.46 4.75
CA TYR A 52 8.58 -11.72 4.29
C TYR A 52 8.56 -12.77 5.40
N ALA A 53 8.95 -12.40 6.63
CA ALA A 53 8.89 -13.29 7.78
C ALA A 53 7.44 -13.72 8.09
N PHE A 54 6.48 -12.79 8.06
CA PHE A 54 5.07 -13.09 8.26
C PHE A 54 4.53 -14.08 7.22
N GLU A 55 4.75 -13.82 5.93
CA GLU A 55 4.30 -14.68 4.83
C GLU A 55 4.95 -16.07 4.89
N ARG A 56 6.18 -16.17 5.43
CA ARG A 56 6.93 -17.42 5.54
C ARG A 56 6.53 -18.26 6.76
N PHE A 57 6.35 -17.62 7.92
CA PHE A 57 6.24 -18.33 9.20
C PHE A 57 4.83 -18.27 9.81
N LEU A 58 4.10 -17.16 9.64
CA LEU A 58 2.82 -16.94 10.31
C LEU A 58 1.62 -17.20 9.40
N ALA A 59 1.66 -16.74 8.15
CA ALA A 59 0.53 -16.92 7.23
C ALA A 59 0.19 -18.40 6.91
N PRO A 60 1.15 -19.33 6.73
CA PRO A 60 0.83 -20.73 6.44
C PRO A 60 0.09 -21.48 7.56
N PRO A 61 0.50 -21.43 8.85
CA PRO A 61 -0.27 -22.07 9.92
C PRO A 61 -1.65 -21.42 10.09
N MET A 62 -1.76 -20.09 9.98
CA MET A 62 -3.05 -19.39 10.04
C MET A 62 -4.00 -19.79 8.92
N GLY A 63 -3.50 -19.84 7.68
CA GLY A 63 -4.28 -20.28 6.53
C GLY A 63 -4.78 -21.71 6.67
N ARG A 64 -3.99 -22.61 7.29
CA ARG A 64 -4.44 -23.98 7.60
C ARG A 64 -5.54 -24.00 8.66
N CYS A 65 -5.40 -23.20 9.73
CA CYS A 65 -6.40 -23.08 10.80
C CYS A 65 -7.75 -22.57 10.26
N LEU A 66 -7.71 -21.62 9.33
CA LEU A 66 -8.91 -21.04 8.68
C LEU A 66 -9.40 -21.85 7.47
N GLY A 67 -8.81 -23.02 7.20
CA GLY A 67 -9.24 -23.89 6.10
C GLY A 67 -8.99 -23.35 4.69
N VAL A 68 -8.05 -22.42 4.53
CA VAL A 68 -7.67 -21.85 3.22
C VAL A 68 -6.95 -22.90 2.39
N LYS A 69 -7.70 -23.57 1.52
CA LYS A 69 -7.17 -24.57 0.58
C LYS A 69 -6.95 -23.95 -0.80
N ASN A 70 -5.82 -24.29 -1.41
CA ASN A 70 -5.59 -23.97 -2.82
C ASN A 70 -6.48 -24.85 -3.68
N THR A 71 -7.13 -24.23 -4.67
CA THR A 71 -7.85 -24.98 -5.70
C THR A 71 -6.80 -25.65 -6.59
N VAL A 72 -6.80 -26.98 -6.63
CA VAL A 72 -5.91 -27.72 -7.54
C VAL A 72 -6.44 -27.52 -8.96
N HIS A 73 -5.71 -26.75 -9.76
CA HIS A 73 -6.04 -26.56 -11.18
C HIS A 73 -5.30 -27.62 -12.01
N VAL A 74 -6.04 -28.30 -12.89
CA VAL A 74 -5.45 -29.24 -13.85
C VAL A 74 -4.46 -28.48 -14.74
N THR A 75 -3.23 -28.96 -14.77
CA THR A 75 -2.16 -28.35 -15.55
C THR A 75 -2.41 -28.48 -17.05
N ALA A 76 -2.02 -27.46 -17.81
CA ALA A 76 -2.02 -27.54 -19.26
C ALA A 76 -0.96 -28.57 -19.71
N ALA A 77 -1.28 -29.38 -20.71
CA ALA A 77 -0.33 -30.36 -21.24
C ALA A 77 0.90 -29.63 -21.85
N PRO A 78 2.13 -30.17 -21.74
CA PRO A 78 3.30 -29.54 -22.33
C PRO A 78 3.13 -29.36 -23.85
N SER A 79 3.24 -28.13 -24.33
CA SER A 79 3.19 -27.80 -25.76
C SER A 79 3.97 -26.52 -26.02
N LEU A 80 5.13 -26.64 -26.67
CA LEU A 80 6.02 -25.50 -26.93
C LEU A 80 5.35 -24.44 -27.82
N GLN A 81 4.61 -24.87 -28.84
CA GLN A 81 3.94 -23.99 -29.80
C GLN A 81 2.76 -23.21 -29.17
N LEU A 82 2.00 -23.86 -28.29
CA LEU A 82 0.89 -23.18 -27.60
C LEU A 82 1.43 -22.24 -26.52
N GLU A 83 2.51 -22.62 -25.84
CA GLU A 83 3.16 -21.78 -24.83
C GLU A 83 3.83 -20.55 -25.46
N SER A 84 4.51 -20.70 -26.60
CA SER A 84 5.11 -19.57 -27.32
C SER A 84 4.04 -18.59 -27.78
N PHE A 85 2.91 -19.07 -28.32
CA PHE A 85 1.78 -18.22 -28.68
C PHE A 85 1.19 -17.51 -27.44
N TYR A 86 0.98 -18.26 -26.34
CA TYR A 86 0.36 -17.74 -25.12
C TYR A 86 1.19 -16.62 -24.48
N THR A 87 2.51 -16.78 -24.47
CA THR A 87 3.43 -15.84 -23.82
C THR A 87 3.75 -14.64 -24.70
N GLN A 88 3.88 -14.83 -26.01
CA GLN A 88 4.34 -13.77 -26.93
C GLN A 88 3.22 -13.02 -27.63
N ARG A 89 2.05 -13.65 -27.85
CA ARG A 89 1.00 -13.10 -28.72
C ARG A 89 -0.31 -12.80 -28.00
N SER A 90 -1.00 -13.83 -27.50
CA SER A 90 -2.29 -13.61 -26.82
C SER A 90 -2.66 -14.76 -25.89
N LYS A 91 -3.23 -14.39 -24.73
CA LYS A 91 -3.86 -15.34 -23.78
C LYS A 91 -5.25 -15.78 -24.23
N GLN A 92 -5.86 -15.07 -25.17
CA GLN A 92 -7.21 -15.33 -25.71
C GLN A 92 -7.14 -15.29 -27.25
N PRO A 93 -6.84 -16.42 -27.90
CA PRO A 93 -6.74 -16.45 -29.35
C PRO A 93 -8.10 -16.22 -30.01
N THR A 94 -8.09 -15.48 -31.12
CA THR A 94 -9.24 -15.30 -32.00
C THR A 94 -9.54 -16.57 -32.80
N GLN A 95 -10.72 -16.66 -33.42
CA GLN A 95 -11.10 -17.85 -34.20
C GLN A 95 -10.12 -18.16 -35.34
N ARG A 96 -9.57 -17.13 -36.00
CA ARG A 96 -8.56 -17.29 -37.06
C ARG A 96 -7.25 -17.87 -36.51
N GLU A 97 -6.81 -17.41 -35.34
CA GLU A 97 -5.60 -17.88 -34.69
C GLU A 97 -5.75 -19.31 -34.18
N ILE A 98 -6.94 -19.69 -33.71
CA ILE A 98 -7.24 -21.08 -33.33
C ILE A 98 -7.06 -22.01 -34.54
N ILE A 99 -7.59 -21.65 -35.72
CA ILE A 99 -7.43 -22.45 -36.95
C ILE A 99 -5.94 -22.62 -37.30
N HIS A 100 -5.16 -21.55 -37.22
CA HIS A 100 -3.71 -21.62 -37.46
C HIS A 100 -3.00 -22.54 -36.46
N LEU A 101 -3.36 -22.46 -35.17
CA LEU A 101 -2.79 -23.33 -34.13
C LEU A 101 -3.19 -24.79 -34.30
N MET A 102 -4.40 -25.07 -34.80
CA MET A 102 -4.84 -26.43 -35.14
C MET A 102 -3.91 -27.06 -36.17
N LEU A 103 -3.62 -26.33 -37.24
CA LEU A 103 -2.71 -26.76 -38.31
C LEU A 103 -1.28 -26.93 -37.79
N ALA A 104 -0.77 -25.98 -37.00
CA ALA A 104 0.60 -26.00 -36.51
C ALA A 104 0.86 -27.13 -35.48
N CYS A 105 -0.13 -27.44 -34.63
CA CYS A 105 0.04 -28.38 -33.51
C CYS A 105 -0.58 -29.77 -33.76
N GLY A 106 -1.32 -29.95 -34.86
CA GLY A 106 -2.10 -31.16 -35.13
C GLY A 106 -3.17 -31.44 -34.05
N LYS A 107 -3.73 -30.40 -33.42
CA LYS A 107 -4.70 -30.53 -32.33
C LYS A 107 -6.08 -30.06 -32.77
N THR A 108 -7.13 -30.63 -32.18
CA THR A 108 -8.50 -30.16 -32.41
C THR A 108 -8.73 -28.81 -31.74
N GLN A 109 -9.71 -28.05 -32.26
CA GLN A 109 -10.15 -26.78 -31.65
C GLN A 109 -10.41 -26.92 -30.14
N ARG A 110 -11.18 -27.96 -29.74
CA ARG A 110 -11.53 -28.21 -28.34
C ARG A 110 -10.30 -28.47 -27.46
N GLN A 111 -9.29 -29.17 -27.99
CA GLN A 111 -8.03 -29.42 -27.26
C GLN A 111 -7.26 -28.11 -27.05
N ILE A 112 -7.19 -27.25 -28.07
CA ILE A 112 -6.54 -25.95 -27.99
C ILE A 112 -7.27 -25.05 -26.98
N GLU A 113 -8.58 -24.88 -27.11
CA GLU A 113 -9.39 -24.08 -26.18
C GLU A 113 -9.27 -24.58 -24.74
N THR A 114 -9.29 -25.91 -24.55
CA THR A 114 -9.10 -26.52 -23.23
C THR A 114 -7.72 -26.25 -22.67
N TRP A 115 -6.68 -26.32 -23.51
CA TRP A 115 -5.31 -25.98 -23.13
C TRP A 115 -5.22 -24.53 -22.69
N PHE A 116 -5.73 -23.58 -23.47
CA PHE A 116 -5.72 -22.15 -23.13
C PHE A 116 -6.49 -21.86 -21.84
N ARG A 117 -7.66 -22.51 -21.64
CA ARG A 117 -8.43 -22.39 -20.39
C ARG A 117 -7.62 -22.89 -19.20
N ARG A 118 -6.97 -24.05 -19.30
CA ARG A 118 -6.13 -24.62 -18.23
C ARG A 118 -4.91 -23.73 -17.96
N ARG A 119 -4.23 -23.26 -19.00
CA ARG A 119 -3.06 -22.38 -18.89
C ARG A 119 -3.38 -21.04 -18.21
N ARG A 120 -4.52 -20.44 -18.54
CA ARG A 120 -5.05 -19.25 -17.84
C ARG A 120 -5.42 -19.53 -16.38
N ASN A 121 -5.93 -20.72 -16.08
CA ASN A 121 -6.21 -21.11 -14.70
C ASN A 121 -4.94 -21.36 -13.88
N GLN A 122 -3.85 -21.83 -14.51
CA GLN A 122 -2.54 -21.96 -13.87
C GLN A 122 -1.91 -20.59 -13.55
N ASP A 123 -2.15 -19.56 -14.37
CA ASP A 123 -1.73 -18.18 -14.09
C ASP A 123 -2.46 -17.56 -12.88
N ARG A 124 -3.54 -18.18 -12.40
CA ARG A 124 -4.30 -17.60 -11.29
C ARG A 124 -3.47 -17.68 -10.00
N PRO A 125 -3.32 -16.56 -9.28
CA PRO A 125 -2.64 -16.56 -8.00
C PRO A 125 -3.29 -17.54 -7.01
N SER A 126 -2.46 -18.20 -6.21
CA SER A 126 -2.92 -19.16 -5.20
C SER A 126 -3.78 -18.45 -4.14
N ARG A 127 -4.82 -19.15 -3.65
CA ARG A 127 -5.69 -18.62 -2.58
C ARG A 127 -4.90 -18.35 -1.30
N THR A 128 -3.93 -19.22 -1.02
CA THR A 128 -2.99 -19.07 0.11
C THR A 128 -2.11 -17.83 -0.02
N LYS A 129 -1.61 -17.48 -1.22
CA LYS A 129 -0.84 -16.24 -1.41
C LYS A 129 -1.73 -15.02 -1.19
N LYS A 130 -2.94 -14.99 -1.77
CA LYS A 130 -3.90 -13.89 -1.52
C LYS A 130 -4.24 -13.71 -0.05
N PHE A 131 -4.48 -14.81 0.65
CA PHE A 131 -4.76 -14.80 2.09
C PHE A 131 -3.57 -14.24 2.87
N ALA A 132 -2.34 -14.67 2.55
CA ALA A 132 -1.14 -14.16 3.22
C ALA A 132 -0.94 -12.65 3.01
N GLU A 133 -1.16 -12.16 1.78
CA GLU A 133 -1.09 -10.73 1.46
C GLU A 133 -2.16 -9.91 2.21
N ALA A 134 -3.41 -10.38 2.24
CA ALA A 134 -4.52 -9.71 2.92
C ALA A 134 -4.34 -9.73 4.45
N ALA A 135 -3.99 -10.89 5.01
CA ALA A 135 -3.77 -11.04 6.45
C ALA A 135 -2.63 -10.13 6.94
N TRP A 136 -1.54 -10.01 6.19
CA TRP A 136 -0.45 -9.10 6.53
C TRP A 136 -0.93 -7.65 6.69
N ARG A 137 -1.70 -7.16 5.72
CA ARG A 137 -2.23 -5.79 5.73
C ARG A 137 -3.25 -5.61 6.83
N PHE A 138 -4.17 -6.56 7.00
CA PHE A 138 -5.15 -6.57 8.07
C PHE A 138 -4.49 -6.43 9.45
N PHE A 139 -3.46 -7.24 9.77
CA PHE A 139 -2.79 -7.15 11.07
C PHE A 139 -2.00 -5.86 11.25
N PHE A 140 -1.40 -5.35 10.18
CA PHE A 140 -0.74 -4.04 10.23
C PHE A 140 -1.75 -2.93 10.56
N TYR A 141 -2.82 -2.79 9.76
CA TYR A 141 -3.83 -1.74 9.96
C TYR A 141 -4.53 -1.87 11.31
N LEU A 142 -4.80 -3.09 11.77
CA LEU A 142 -5.35 -3.32 13.11
C LEU A 142 -4.39 -2.83 14.20
N ALA A 143 -3.10 -3.15 14.11
CA ALA A 143 -2.11 -2.70 15.08
C ALA A 143 -1.93 -1.18 15.04
N ALA A 144 -1.87 -0.59 13.84
CA ALA A 144 -1.78 0.84 13.61
C ALA A 144 -2.98 1.58 14.19
N PHE A 145 -4.20 1.13 13.89
CA PHE A 145 -5.43 1.70 14.44
C PHE A 145 -5.44 1.67 15.98
N MET A 146 -5.10 0.53 16.58
CA MET A 146 -5.08 0.41 18.04
C MET A 146 -4.01 1.32 18.67
N ALA A 147 -2.83 1.42 18.05
CA ALA A 147 -1.77 2.32 18.50
C ALA A 147 -2.16 3.79 18.33
N GLY A 148 -2.74 4.16 17.19
CA GLY A 148 -3.24 5.50 16.91
C GLY A 148 -4.33 5.92 17.89
N LEU A 149 -5.30 5.04 18.14
CA LEU A 149 -6.37 5.28 19.12
C LEU A 149 -5.78 5.49 20.53
N ALA A 150 -4.84 4.64 20.95
CA ALA A 150 -4.18 4.78 22.24
C ALA A 150 -3.39 6.10 22.36
N CYS A 151 -2.75 6.57 21.28
CA CYS A 151 -2.03 7.85 21.29
C CYS A 151 -2.94 9.08 21.31
N LEU A 152 -4.15 8.96 20.74
CA LEU A 152 -5.04 10.08 20.46
C LEU A 152 -6.19 10.24 21.45
N VAL A 153 -6.67 9.17 22.10
CA VAL A 153 -7.89 9.20 22.92
C VAL A 153 -7.84 10.23 24.06
N ASP A 154 -6.66 10.45 24.65
CA ASP A 154 -6.47 11.42 25.74
C ASP A 154 -6.19 12.85 25.22
N ARG A 155 -6.16 13.06 23.91
CA ARG A 155 -5.83 14.36 23.30
C ARG A 155 -7.07 15.21 23.09
N PRO A 156 -6.99 16.53 23.33
CA PRO A 156 -8.16 17.39 23.23
C PRO A 156 -8.73 17.46 21.81
N TRP A 157 -7.89 17.37 20.78
CA TRP A 157 -8.33 17.40 19.38
C TRP A 157 -9.05 16.13 18.90
N PHE A 158 -8.94 15.02 19.64
CA PHE A 158 -9.74 13.83 19.37
C PHE A 158 -11.23 14.05 19.68
N TRP A 159 -11.53 14.90 20.67
CA TRP A 159 -12.89 15.21 21.10
C TRP A 159 -13.41 16.55 20.55
N ASP A 160 -12.54 17.55 20.42
CA ASP A 160 -12.86 18.85 19.81
C ASP A 160 -11.93 19.17 18.63
N HIS A 161 -12.44 18.97 17.41
CA HIS A 161 -11.71 19.22 16.17
C HIS A 161 -11.24 20.67 16.00
N ARG A 162 -11.80 21.65 16.73
CA ARG A 162 -11.29 23.04 16.72
C ARG A 162 -9.87 23.13 17.26
N GLU A 163 -9.52 22.23 18.18
CA GLU A 163 -8.16 22.13 18.74
C GLU A 163 -7.13 21.65 17.70
N CYS A 164 -7.55 21.07 16.57
CA CYS A 164 -6.64 20.81 15.44
C CYS A 164 -6.06 22.11 14.85
N TRP A 165 -6.80 23.21 14.90
CA TRP A 165 -6.42 24.48 14.28
C TRP A 165 -5.93 25.51 15.29
N ARG A 166 -6.15 25.26 16.57
CA ARG A 166 -5.71 26.16 17.65
C ARG A 166 -4.19 26.30 17.61
N ARG A 167 -3.72 27.55 17.49
CA ARG A 167 -2.29 27.91 17.35
C ARG A 167 -1.60 27.32 16.13
N TYR A 168 -2.32 26.77 15.16
CA TYR A 168 -1.70 26.41 13.88
C TYR A 168 -1.07 27.67 13.26
N PRO A 169 0.18 27.61 12.76
CA PRO A 169 1.03 26.43 12.56
C PRO A 169 2.01 26.11 13.70
N VAL A 170 2.05 26.89 14.78
CA VAL A 170 2.94 26.70 15.93
C VAL A 170 2.35 25.67 16.91
N GLN A 171 2.39 24.41 16.49
CA GLN A 171 1.91 23.27 17.27
C GLN A 171 3.05 22.30 17.55
N PRO A 172 3.41 22.03 18.82
CA PRO A 172 4.44 21.07 19.14
C PRO A 172 3.98 19.65 18.78
N MET A 173 4.82 18.94 18.05
CA MET A 173 4.62 17.53 17.72
C MET A 173 5.12 16.66 18.86
N GLU A 174 4.22 15.82 19.37
CA GLU A 174 4.61 14.80 20.34
C GLU A 174 5.28 13.61 19.66
N ARG A 175 6.21 12.98 20.37
CA ARG A 175 6.99 11.83 19.88
C ARG A 175 6.12 10.63 19.48
N ALA A 176 4.96 10.44 20.10
CA ALA A 176 4.03 9.38 19.71
C ALA A 176 3.45 9.62 18.30
N HIS A 177 3.04 10.87 18.01
CA HIS A 177 2.53 11.25 16.69
C HIS A 177 3.61 11.19 15.61
N PHE A 178 4.85 11.56 15.97
CA PHE A 178 6.00 11.37 15.09
C PHE A 178 6.13 9.92 14.62
N TRP A 179 6.18 8.96 15.57
CA TRP A 179 6.32 7.55 15.22
C TRP A 179 5.12 7.02 14.47
N TYR A 180 3.91 7.50 14.78
CA TYR A 180 2.72 7.12 14.03
C TYR A 180 2.85 7.52 12.55
N TYR A 181 3.26 8.76 12.26
CA TYR A 181 3.54 9.22 10.89
C TYR A 181 4.65 8.41 10.21
N MET A 182 5.78 8.20 10.88
CA MET A 182 6.93 7.51 10.27
C MET A 182 6.63 6.03 9.98
N LEU A 183 5.89 5.36 10.88
CA LEU A 183 5.50 3.96 10.68
C LEU A 183 4.48 3.82 9.55
N GLU A 184 3.46 4.66 9.48
CA GLU A 184 2.50 4.66 8.37
C GLU A 184 3.20 4.95 7.04
N LEU A 185 4.00 6.01 6.98
CA LEU A 185 4.73 6.37 5.76
C LEU A 185 5.69 5.25 5.31
N GLY A 186 6.38 4.62 6.28
CA GLY A 186 7.21 3.45 6.03
C GLY A 186 6.41 2.25 5.50
N PHE A 187 5.23 1.99 6.06
CA PHE A 187 4.38 0.90 5.62
C PHE A 187 3.86 1.12 4.19
N TYR A 188 3.29 2.28 3.87
CA TYR A 188 2.88 2.60 2.50
C TYR A 188 4.07 2.60 1.53
N GLY A 189 5.24 3.05 1.97
CA GLY A 189 6.50 2.90 1.23
C GLY A 189 6.83 1.43 0.93
N SER A 190 6.66 0.54 1.91
CA SER A 190 6.87 -0.91 1.73
C SER A 190 5.90 -1.53 0.72
N LEU A 191 4.64 -1.07 0.69
CA LEU A 191 3.63 -1.51 -0.28
C LEU A 191 4.04 -1.09 -1.69
N LEU A 192 4.56 0.13 -1.86
CA LEU A 192 5.05 0.62 -3.14
C LEU A 192 6.27 -0.19 -3.63
N LEU A 193 7.23 -0.48 -2.75
CA LEU A 193 8.42 -1.29 -3.10
C LEU A 193 8.05 -2.72 -3.55
N ARG A 194 7.00 -3.30 -2.97
CA ARG A 194 6.54 -4.67 -3.26
C ARG A 194 5.55 -4.76 -4.42
N ILE A 195 5.09 -3.64 -4.98
CA ILE A 195 3.98 -3.60 -5.95
C ILE A 195 4.23 -4.43 -7.22
N SER A 196 5.48 -4.59 -7.64
CA SER A 196 5.85 -5.36 -8.83
C SER A 196 5.85 -6.88 -8.61
N VAL A 197 6.04 -7.32 -7.35
CA VAL A 197 6.15 -8.73 -6.92
C VAL A 197 4.81 -9.27 -6.42
N ASP A 198 4.00 -8.38 -5.85
CA ASP A 198 2.65 -8.69 -5.37
C ASP A 198 1.72 -9.09 -6.52
N ILE A 199 0.62 -9.74 -6.18
CA ILE A 199 -0.36 -10.19 -7.17
C ILE A 199 -0.95 -8.96 -7.88
N LYS A 200 -0.66 -8.83 -9.17
CA LYS A 200 -1.27 -7.79 -10.01
C LYS A 200 -2.77 -8.04 -10.15
N ARG A 201 -3.55 -7.17 -9.51
CA ARG A 201 -5.01 -7.13 -9.60
C ARG A 201 -5.43 -6.28 -10.80
N LYS A 202 -6.73 -6.22 -11.10
CA LYS A 202 -7.26 -5.46 -12.26
C LYS A 202 -7.12 -3.95 -12.07
N ASP A 203 -7.21 -3.54 -10.81
CA ASP A 203 -7.09 -2.21 -10.22
C ASP A 203 -5.63 -1.80 -9.91
N PHE A 204 -4.67 -2.40 -10.60
CA PHE A 204 -3.24 -2.19 -10.33
C PHE A 204 -2.83 -0.72 -10.47
N LYS A 205 -3.32 -0.01 -11.50
CA LYS A 205 -2.93 1.39 -11.74
C LYS A 205 -3.50 2.30 -10.68
N GLU A 206 -4.76 2.08 -10.34
CA GLU A 206 -5.51 2.78 -9.30
C GLU A 206 -4.81 2.61 -7.95
N GLN A 207 -4.36 1.39 -7.62
CA GLN A 207 -3.63 1.12 -6.38
C GLN A 207 -2.26 1.83 -6.34
N VAL A 208 -1.52 1.88 -7.45
CA VAL A 208 -0.25 2.64 -7.53
C VAL A 208 -0.49 4.12 -7.27
N ILE A 209 -1.48 4.70 -7.96
CA ILE A 209 -1.83 6.12 -7.83
C ILE A 209 -2.27 6.43 -6.39
N HIS A 210 -3.09 5.56 -5.79
CA HIS A 210 -3.54 5.69 -4.42
C HIS A 210 -2.36 5.70 -3.42
N HIS A 211 -1.39 4.77 -3.55
CA HIS A 211 -0.23 4.73 -2.66
C HIS A 211 0.65 5.97 -2.82
N LEU A 212 0.87 6.43 -4.05
CA LEU A 212 1.62 7.67 -4.30
C LEU A 212 0.91 8.89 -3.71
N ALA A 213 -0.42 8.98 -3.86
CA ALA A 213 -1.22 10.05 -3.28
C ALA A 213 -1.16 10.02 -1.75
N THR A 214 -1.27 8.85 -1.13
CA THR A 214 -1.21 8.68 0.32
C THR A 214 0.16 9.07 0.87
N ILE A 215 1.25 8.57 0.28
CA ILE A 215 2.63 8.94 0.64
C ILE A 215 2.83 10.46 0.51
N PHE A 216 2.34 11.06 -0.58
CA PHE A 216 2.43 12.49 -0.81
C PHE A 216 1.65 13.27 0.26
N LEU A 217 0.40 12.91 0.55
CA LEU A 217 -0.45 13.59 1.52
C LEU A 217 0.09 13.47 2.94
N LEU A 218 0.60 12.30 3.35
CA LEU A 218 1.26 12.12 4.66
C LEU A 218 2.52 12.98 4.77
N SER A 219 3.38 12.94 3.75
CA SER A 219 4.62 13.73 3.72
C SER A 219 4.34 15.23 3.75
N PHE A 220 3.36 15.67 2.97
CA PHE A 220 2.93 17.06 2.93
C PHE A 220 2.32 17.50 4.26
N SER A 221 1.41 16.69 4.83
CA SER A 221 0.79 16.93 6.13
C SER A 221 1.83 17.07 7.23
N TYR A 222 2.86 16.21 7.22
CA TYR A 222 3.96 16.27 8.18
C TYR A 222 4.76 17.57 8.03
N CYS A 223 5.24 17.88 6.82
CA CYS A 223 6.05 19.07 6.55
C CYS A 223 5.31 20.40 6.80
N ALA A 224 3.99 20.44 6.59
CA ALA A 224 3.16 21.61 6.87
C ALA A 224 2.71 21.71 8.34
N ASN A 225 3.16 20.79 9.21
CA ASN A 225 2.74 20.68 10.60
C ASN A 225 1.22 20.52 10.81
N TYR A 226 0.55 19.81 9.90
CA TYR A 226 -0.85 19.40 10.06
C TYR A 226 -1.00 18.16 10.97
N ILE A 227 -0.12 17.98 11.95
CA ILE A 227 0.00 16.75 12.74
C ILE A 227 -1.31 16.38 13.47
N ARG A 228 -1.97 17.36 14.11
CA ARG A 228 -3.20 17.10 14.87
C ARG A 228 -4.33 16.58 13.98
N ILE A 229 -4.61 17.26 12.86
CA ILE A 229 -5.65 16.81 11.93
C ILE A 229 -5.23 15.56 11.17
N GLY A 230 -3.96 15.47 10.76
CA GLY A 230 -3.49 14.34 9.98
C GLY A 230 -3.44 13.03 10.77
N THR A 231 -3.11 13.07 12.07
CA THR A 231 -3.23 11.87 12.93
C THR A 231 -4.68 11.37 13.07
N LEU A 232 -5.68 12.26 13.10
CA LEU A 232 -7.10 11.85 13.08
C LEU A 232 -7.50 11.25 11.73
N VAL A 233 -7.04 11.84 10.63
CA VAL A 233 -7.29 11.34 9.27
C VAL A 233 -6.65 9.96 9.10
N MET A 234 -5.42 9.76 9.54
CA MET A 234 -4.73 8.46 9.53
C MET A 234 -5.52 7.42 10.33
N LEU A 235 -5.94 7.75 11.56
CA LEU A 235 -6.73 6.84 12.39
C LEU A 235 -8.02 6.39 11.69
N LEU A 236 -8.72 7.32 11.04
CA LEU A 236 -9.93 7.03 10.29
C LEU A 236 -9.66 6.15 9.06
N HIS A 237 -8.58 6.43 8.34
CA HIS A 237 -8.14 5.61 7.21
C HIS A 237 -7.81 4.18 7.64
N ASP A 238 -7.01 4.00 8.70
CA ASP A 238 -6.66 2.68 9.23
C ASP A 238 -7.90 1.88 9.60
N SER A 239 -8.90 2.52 10.22
CA SER A 239 -10.17 1.86 10.57
C SER A 239 -10.93 1.34 9.35
N SER A 240 -10.84 2.05 8.22
CA SER A 240 -11.51 1.69 6.98
C SER A 240 -10.74 0.59 6.25
N ASP A 241 -9.40 0.65 6.25
CA ASP A 241 -8.54 -0.32 5.59
C ASP A 241 -8.61 -1.70 6.26
N ILE A 242 -8.85 -1.78 7.58
CA ILE A 242 -9.15 -3.04 8.27
C ILE A 242 -10.38 -3.75 7.67
N LEU A 243 -11.41 -3.00 7.30
CA LEU A 243 -12.64 -3.56 6.72
C LEU A 243 -12.49 -3.95 5.25
N LEU A 244 -11.52 -3.36 4.55
CA LEU A 244 -11.27 -3.62 3.13
C LEU A 244 -10.43 -4.88 2.88
N GLU A 245 -9.59 -5.27 3.84
CA GLU A 245 -8.71 -6.46 3.75
C GLU A 245 -9.39 -7.76 4.22
#